data_AF-A0A954N9P0-F1
#
_entry.id   AF-A0A954N9P0-F1
#
_cell.length_a   1.000
_cell.length_b   1.000
_cell.length_c   1.000
_cell.angle_alpha   90.00
_cell.angle_beta   90.00
_cell.angle_gamma   90.00
#
_symmetry.space_group_name_H-M   'P 1'
#
loop_
_entity.id
_entity.type
_entity.pdbx_description
1 polymer ?
#
loop_
_entity_poly.entity_id
_entity_poly.type
_entity_poly.pdbx_seq_one_letter_code
_entity_poly.pdbx_strand_id
1 'polypeptide(L)'
;MNHRYFPTWPSRFSFFVMLGSGVLFAPAIVDAALITWVTDNSGSWHDAVNWSSDPSLPGVGDTVTINRGGANPVITFSSGSTTVDAITSTEVLSITG
;
A
#
# COMPACT_ATOMS: atom_id res chain seq x y z
N MET A 1 51.31 -3.07 -41.62
CA MET A 1 52.02 -4.19 -40.95
C MET A 1 52.03 -3.97 -39.45
N ASN A 2 51.78 -5.03 -38.67
CA ASN A 2 52.34 -5.35 -37.34
C ASN A 2 52.04 -4.45 -36.10
N HIS A 3 51.14 -4.93 -35.22
CA HIS A 3 51.36 -5.30 -33.79
C HIS A 3 52.65 -4.77 -33.08
N ARG A 4 52.66 -4.31 -31.81
CA ARG A 4 52.09 -4.88 -30.54
C ARG A 4 51.76 -3.82 -29.44
N TYR A 5 51.36 -4.30 -28.24
CA TYR A 5 50.61 -3.63 -27.15
C TYR A 5 51.42 -2.88 -26.05
N PHE A 6 50.66 -2.04 -25.32
CA PHE A 6 50.79 -1.24 -24.07
C PHE A 6 51.86 -1.57 -22.99
N PRO A 7 52.20 -0.58 -22.12
CA PRO A 7 51.44 -0.28 -20.87
C PRO A 7 50.72 1.11 -20.92
N THR A 8 49.86 1.60 -20.01
CA THR A 8 49.04 1.08 -18.87
C THR A 8 47.95 2.13 -18.48
N TRP A 9 46.95 1.79 -17.66
CA TRP A 9 45.89 2.68 -17.11
C TRP A 9 45.60 2.36 -15.62
N PRO A 10 44.92 3.23 -14.83
CA PRO A 10 43.46 3.38 -14.90
C PRO A 10 42.93 4.80 -15.18
N SER A 11 42.07 4.87 -16.18
CA SER A 11 40.91 5.74 -16.41
C SER A 11 40.77 7.09 -15.68
N ARG A 12 40.91 8.15 -16.47
CA ARG A 12 40.27 9.47 -16.29
C ARG A 12 39.19 9.61 -17.36
N PHE A 13 37.90 9.79 -17.04
CA PHE A 13 36.91 10.22 -18.04
C PHE A 13 35.68 10.87 -17.40
N SER A 14 35.54 12.18 -17.60
CA SER A 14 34.24 12.87 -17.51
C SER A 14 33.36 12.43 -18.67
N PHE A 15 32.07 12.21 -18.44
CA PHE A 15 31.10 11.98 -19.51
C PHE A 15 29.83 12.82 -19.31
N PHE A 16 29.47 13.53 -20.38
CA PHE A 16 28.14 14.10 -20.58
C PHE A 16 27.35 13.11 -21.45
N VAL A 17 26.15 12.69 -21.01
CA VAL A 17 25.19 11.96 -21.85
C VAL A 17 23.79 12.50 -21.57
N MET A 18 23.05 12.83 -22.64
CA MET A 18 21.66 13.26 -22.59
C MET A 18 20.69 12.11 -22.89
N LEU A 19 19.41 12.33 -22.55
CA LEU A 19 18.20 11.61 -22.94
C LEU A 19 17.96 10.24 -22.29
N GLY A 20 16.87 10.22 -21.52
CA GLY A 20 16.25 9.03 -20.96
C GLY A 20 15.27 9.46 -19.87
N SER A 21 14.00 9.69 -20.21
CA SER A 21 12.94 9.85 -19.21
C SER A 21 12.63 8.49 -18.59
N GLY A 22 13.58 7.99 -17.80
CA GLY A 22 13.36 6.86 -16.92
C GLY A 22 12.31 7.26 -15.91
N VAL A 23 11.11 6.70 -16.05
CA VAL A 23 10.13 6.71 -14.97
C VAL A 23 10.78 5.94 -13.83
N LEU A 24 11.28 6.69 -12.85
CA LEU A 24 11.73 6.14 -11.58
C LEU A 24 10.51 5.56 -10.88
N PHE A 25 10.25 4.29 -11.13
CA PHE A 25 9.48 3.44 -10.23
C PHE A 25 10.31 3.25 -8.96
N ALA A 26 10.35 4.29 -8.13
CA ALA A 26 10.65 4.11 -6.73
C ALA A 26 9.62 3.11 -6.18
N PRO A 27 10.03 2.02 -5.52
CA PRO A 27 9.07 1.24 -4.75
C PRO A 27 8.49 2.19 -3.70
N ALA A 28 7.18 2.40 -3.75
CA ALA A 28 6.50 3.02 -2.63
C ALA A 28 6.75 2.11 -1.42
N ILE A 29 7.36 2.65 -0.36
CA ILE A 29 7.27 2.03 0.95
C ILE A 29 5.80 2.17 1.32
N VAL A 30 5.05 1.07 1.21
CA VAL A 30 3.71 0.98 1.79
C VAL A 30 3.92 1.00 3.29
N ASP A 31 3.68 2.17 3.89
CA ASP A 31 3.62 2.29 5.33
C ASP A 31 2.38 1.53 5.81
N ALA A 32 2.53 0.71 6.85
CA ALA A 32 1.45 -0.12 7.36
C ALA A 32 0.48 0.77 8.14
N ALA A 33 -0.60 1.21 7.50
CA ALA A 33 -1.52 2.15 8.13
C ALA A 33 -2.42 1.43 9.15
N LEU A 34 -2.65 2.08 10.30
CA LEU A 34 -3.74 1.70 11.19
C LEU A 34 -5.01 2.41 10.73
N ILE A 35 -5.94 1.64 10.15
CA ILE A 35 -7.20 2.16 9.60
C ILE A 35 -8.36 1.72 10.49
N THR A 36 -9.29 2.64 10.79
CA THR A 36 -10.42 2.37 11.67
C THR A 36 -11.75 2.48 10.95
N TRP A 37 -12.73 1.67 11.33
CA TRP A 37 -14.12 1.85 10.92
C TRP A 37 -14.71 3.04 11.69
N VAL A 38 -15.15 4.09 11.00
CA VAL A 38 -15.47 5.40 11.64
C VAL A 38 -16.93 5.57 12.04
N THR A 39 -17.85 4.73 11.57
CA THR A 39 -19.29 4.84 11.83
C THR A 39 -19.78 3.83 12.88
N ASP A 40 -20.83 4.17 13.63
CA ASP A 40 -21.51 3.23 14.54
C ASP A 40 -22.59 2.39 13.82
N ASN A 41 -22.72 2.56 12.51
CA ASN A 41 -23.75 1.92 11.69
C ASN A 41 -23.16 0.77 10.87
N SER A 42 -24.01 -0.21 10.55
CA SER A 42 -23.76 -1.17 9.49
C SER A 42 -23.50 -0.45 8.16
N GLY A 43 -22.61 -0.98 7.33
CA GLY A 43 -22.22 -0.33 6.08
C GLY A 43 -21.40 -1.24 5.16
N SER A 44 -21.10 -0.76 3.96
CA SER A 44 -20.27 -1.46 2.98
C SER A 44 -18.78 -1.30 3.30
N TRP A 45 -18.02 -2.39 3.21
CA TRP A 45 -16.55 -2.36 3.24
C TRP A 45 -15.98 -1.49 2.11
N HIS A 46 -16.67 -1.41 0.98
CA HIS A 46 -16.19 -0.74 -0.23
C HIS A 46 -16.49 0.78 -0.26
N ASP A 47 -17.19 1.31 0.75
CA ASP A 47 -17.51 2.73 0.83
C ASP A 47 -16.41 3.44 1.66
N ALA A 48 -15.54 4.20 1.01
CA ALA A 48 -14.37 4.82 1.65
C ALA A 48 -14.71 5.70 2.87
N VAL A 49 -15.88 6.35 2.85
CA VAL A 49 -16.41 7.16 3.95
C VAL A 49 -16.61 6.40 5.28
N ASN A 50 -16.68 5.07 5.25
CA ASN A 50 -16.74 4.25 6.46
C ASN A 50 -15.36 4.02 7.11
N TRP A 51 -14.26 4.44 6.47
CA TRP A 51 -12.89 4.23 6.91
C TRP A 51 -12.16 5.53 7.24
N SER A 52 -11.25 5.50 8.22
CA SER A 52 -10.41 6.65 8.57
C SER A 52 -9.39 7.03 7.49
N SER A 53 -9.27 6.22 6.44
CA SER A 53 -8.39 6.41 5.29
C SER A 53 -9.05 7.10 4.10
N ASP A 54 -10.33 7.51 4.20
CA ASP A 54 -11.09 8.23 3.16
C ASP A 54 -10.23 9.32 2.48
N PRO A 55 -10.05 9.31 1.14
CA PRO A 55 -10.83 8.59 0.12
C PRO A 55 -10.33 7.16 -0.22
N SER A 56 -9.39 6.59 0.53
CA SER A 56 -8.80 5.27 0.25
C SER A 56 -9.45 4.16 1.07
N LEU A 57 -9.52 2.95 0.50
CA LEU A 57 -9.93 1.73 1.20
C LEU A 57 -8.72 1.02 1.85
N PRO A 58 -8.92 0.25 2.94
CA PRO A 58 -7.88 -0.63 3.46
C PRO A 58 -7.34 -1.59 2.40
N GLY A 59 -6.02 -1.75 2.36
CA GLY A 59 -5.29 -2.56 1.40
C GLY A 59 -4.16 -3.39 2.03
N VAL A 60 -3.28 -3.88 1.16
CA VAL A 60 -2.22 -4.81 1.55
C VAL A 60 -1.21 -4.14 2.47
N GLY A 61 -0.96 -4.76 3.63
CA GLY A 61 -0.08 -4.21 4.67
C GLY A 61 -0.79 -3.38 5.75
N ASP A 62 -2.05 -2.99 5.54
CA ASP A 62 -2.79 -2.21 6.53
C ASP A 62 -3.31 -3.08 7.68
N THR A 63 -3.33 -2.52 8.88
CA THR A 63 -4.01 -3.10 10.05
C THR A 63 -5.35 -2.40 10.26
N VAL A 64 -6.44 -3.16 10.17
CA VAL A 64 -7.80 -2.65 10.35
C VAL A 64 -8.24 -2.80 11.81
N THR A 65 -8.88 -1.78 12.37
CA THR A 65 -9.47 -1.79 13.72
C THR A 65 -10.97 -1.49 13.66
N ILE A 66 -11.78 -2.39 14.22
CA ILE A 66 -13.25 -2.30 14.18
C ILE A 66 -13.78 -2.42 15.61
N ASN A 67 -13.89 -1.26 16.28
CA ASN A 67 -14.30 -1.12 17.68
C ASN A 67 -15.24 0.09 17.81
N ARG A 68 -16.54 -0.15 17.92
CA ARG A 68 -17.63 0.85 17.98
C ARG A 68 -18.38 0.85 19.31
N GLY A 69 -17.74 0.39 20.38
CA GLY A 69 -18.26 0.51 21.75
C GLY A 69 -19.55 -0.28 21.99
N GLY A 70 -19.74 -1.41 21.31
CA GLY A 70 -20.94 -2.23 21.40
C GLY A 70 -22.07 -1.81 20.46
N ALA A 71 -21.82 -0.94 19.48
CA ALA A 71 -22.77 -0.70 18.38
C ALA A 71 -22.96 -1.94 17.49
N ASN A 72 -21.97 -2.85 17.45
CA ASN A 72 -21.97 -4.12 16.71
C ASN A 72 -22.41 -3.97 15.24
N PRO A 73 -21.73 -3.12 14.43
CA PRO A 73 -22.10 -2.91 13.04
C PRO A 73 -21.95 -4.19 12.22
N VAL A 74 -22.85 -4.37 11.25
CA VAL A 74 -22.69 -5.40 10.20
C VAL A 74 -21.94 -4.78 9.03
N ILE A 75 -20.77 -5.34 8.70
CA ILE A 75 -19.94 -4.86 7.60
C ILE A 75 -20.15 -5.75 6.39
N THR A 76 -20.69 -5.17 5.32
CA THR A 76 -21.03 -5.89 4.09
C THR A 76 -19.85 -5.83 3.11
N PHE A 77 -19.28 -6.98 2.79
CA PHE A 77 -18.27 -7.17 1.76
C PHE A 77 -18.94 -7.74 0.50
N SER A 78 -19.46 -6.86 -0.36
CA SER A 78 -20.41 -7.24 -1.41
C SER A 78 -19.78 -7.90 -2.64
N SER A 79 -18.49 -7.68 -2.92
CA SER A 79 -17.83 -8.28 -4.09
C SER A 79 -16.30 -8.19 -4.07
N GLY A 80 -15.65 -9.00 -4.90
CA GLY A 80 -14.20 -8.92 -5.12
C GLY A 80 -13.37 -9.53 -3.99
N SER A 81 -12.20 -8.95 -3.72
CA SER A 81 -11.28 -9.42 -2.68
C SER A 81 -10.41 -8.28 -2.16
N THR A 82 -10.30 -8.16 -0.84
CA THR A 82 -9.34 -7.26 -0.18
C THR A 82 -8.40 -8.12 0.66
N THR A 83 -7.10 -7.78 0.63
CA THR A 83 -6.09 -8.35 1.54
C THR A 83 -5.62 -7.24 2.44
N VAL A 84 -5.61 -7.48 3.74
CA VAL A 84 -5.06 -6.61 4.80
C VAL A 84 -4.09 -7.46 5.63
N ASP A 85 -3.21 -6.83 6.42
CA ASP A 85 -2.28 -7.57 7.29
C ASP A 85 -3.02 -8.20 8.48
N ALA A 86 -3.87 -7.41 9.15
CA ALA A 86 -4.67 -7.85 10.27
C ALA A 86 -6.03 -7.13 10.34
N ILE A 87 -7.02 -7.81 10.93
CA ILE A 87 -8.26 -7.20 11.42
C ILE A 87 -8.29 -7.40 12.93
N THR A 88 -8.44 -6.32 13.67
CA THR A 88 -8.51 -6.31 15.15
C THR A 88 -9.86 -5.80 15.61
N SER A 89 -10.45 -6.51 16.57
CA SER A 89 -11.67 -6.09 17.26
C SER A 89 -11.67 -6.65 18.69
N THR A 90 -12.22 -5.88 19.62
CA THR A 90 -12.45 -6.26 21.02
C THR A 90 -13.94 -6.43 21.33
N GLU A 91 -14.79 -6.44 20.30
CA GLU A 91 -16.25 -6.58 20.38
C GLU A 91 -16.77 -7.63 19.39
N VAL A 92 -18.10 -7.76 19.24
CA VAL A 92 -18.70 -8.69 18.28
C VAL A 92 -18.57 -8.12 16.87
N LEU A 93 -17.69 -8.71 16.07
CA LEU A 93 -17.49 -8.37 14.66
C LEU A 93 -18.38 -9.25 13.77
N SER A 94 -19.23 -8.62 12.96
CA SER A 94 -20.03 -9.29 11.92
C SER A 94 -19.60 -8.80 10.54
N ILE A 95 -19.07 -9.71 9.72
CA ILE A 95 -18.75 -9.46 8.30
C ILE A 95 -19.59 -10.42 7.46
N THR A 96 -20.32 -9.88 6.48
CA THR A 96 -21.25 -10.63 5.61
C THR A 96 -21.01 -10.29 4.15
N GLY A 97 -21.31 -11.20 3.23
CA GLY A 97 -21.26 -10.99 1.78
C GLY A 97 -22.44 -11.64 1.07
#